data_AF-A0AAD4NIW3-F1
#
_entry.id   AF-A0AAD4NIW3-F1
#
_cell.length_a   1.000
_cell.length_b   1.000
_cell.length_c   1.000
_cell.angle_alpha   90.00
_cell.angle_beta   90.00
_cell.angle_gamma   90.00
#
_symmetry.space_group_name_H-M   'P 1'
#
loop_
_entity.id
_entity.type
_entity.pdbx_description
1 polymer ?
#
loop_
_entity_poly.entity_id
_entity_poly.type
_entity_poly.pdbx_seq_one_letter_code
_entity_poly.pdbx_strand_id
1 'polypeptide(L)'
;MNRSVRLWQHIVDNLQTNNLFVILKYLINEHREKKETAVGLKTHFSIYRDILFVALEQFNRSVDREQFDRQYYQELKHLPPRILPLLSSEDLAPKPLIVACRRIFIPLDIR
;
A
#
# COMPACT_ATOMS: atom_id res chain seq x y z
N MET A 1 4.26 18.09 1.30
CA MET A 1 3.33 17.07 0.76
C MET A 1 1.92 17.43 1.20
N ASN A 2 1.11 18.01 0.32
CA ASN A 2 -0.29 18.33 0.64
C ASN A 2 -1.16 17.12 0.24
N ARG A 3 -1.14 16.07 1.07
CA ARG A 3 -2.02 14.90 0.86
C ARG A 3 -3.46 15.35 1.15
N SER A 4 -4.41 14.98 0.31
CA SER A 4 -5.82 15.31 0.55
C SER A 4 -6.25 14.77 1.91
N VAL A 5 -6.66 15.65 2.82
CA VAL A 5 -7.15 15.30 4.17
C VAL A 5 -8.24 14.21 4.09
N ARG A 6 -9.02 14.22 3.00
CA ARG A 6 -10.06 13.22 2.71
C ARG A 6 -9.51 11.82 2.49
N LEU A 7 -8.37 11.69 1.80
CA LEU A 7 -7.73 10.39 1.58
C LEU A 7 -7.29 9.78 2.91
N TRP A 8 -6.66 10.60 3.75
CA TRP A 8 -6.22 10.21 5.09
C TRP A 8 -7.36 9.70 5.95
N GLN A 9 -8.44 10.48 6.04
CA GLN A 9 -9.64 10.10 6.77
C GLN A 9 -10.24 8.79 6.24
N HIS A 10 -10.34 8.65 4.91
CA HIS A 10 -10.85 7.43 4.29
C HIS A 10 -10.00 6.19 4.65
N ILE A 11 -8.67 6.30 4.67
CA ILE A 11 -7.79 5.20 5.08
C ILE A 11 -8.01 4.88 6.56
N VAL A 12 -8.04 5.88 7.45
CA VAL A 12 -8.24 5.68 8.89
C VAL A 12 -9.56 4.97 9.19
N ASP A 13 -10.67 5.44 8.61
CA ASP A 13 -12.01 4.89 8.84
C ASP A 13 -12.09 3.40 8.45
N ASN A 14 -11.48 3.05 7.32
CA ASN A 14 -11.55 1.68 6.79
C ASN A 14 -10.52 0.74 7.44
N LEU A 15 -9.40 1.27 7.96
CA LEU A 15 -8.44 0.47 8.73
C LEU A 15 -9.04 -0.04 10.04
N GLN A 16 -9.90 0.76 10.71
CA GLN A 16 -10.59 0.32 11.92
C GLN A 16 -11.50 -0.89 11.66
N THR A 17 -12.10 -0.96 10.47
CA THR A 17 -12.93 -2.09 10.02
C THR A 17 -12.14 -3.22 9.35
N ASN A 18 -10.81 -3.12 9.33
CA ASN A 18 -9.90 -4.05 8.67
C ASN A 18 -10.20 -4.26 7.17
N ASN A 19 -10.69 -3.23 6.47
CA ASN A 19 -11.13 -3.35 5.08
C ASN A 19 -10.09 -2.76 4.11
N LEU A 20 -8.94 -3.43 4.01
CA LEU A 20 -7.84 -3.02 3.13
C LEU A 20 -8.24 -2.99 1.65
N PHE A 21 -9.18 -3.84 1.22
CA PHE A 21 -9.65 -3.86 -0.16
C PHE A 21 -10.34 -2.56 -0.59
N VAL A 22 -11.18 -1.99 0.28
CA VAL A 22 -11.87 -0.73 -0.01
C VAL A 22 -10.86 0.40 -0.16
N ILE A 23 -9.88 0.45 0.75
CA ILE A 23 -8.80 1.45 0.70
C ILE A 23 -8.00 1.32 -0.61
N LEU A 24 -7.60 0.10 -0.95
CA LEU A 24 -6.85 -0.22 -2.17
C LEU A 24 -7.62 0.22 -3.42
N LYS A 25 -8.92 -0.11 -3.50
CA LYS A 25 -9.78 0.32 -4.62
C LYS A 25 -9.90 1.84 -4.71
N TYR A 26 -10.07 2.51 -3.57
CA TYR A 26 -10.19 3.96 -3.52
C TYR A 26 -8.92 4.63 -4.06
N LEU A 27 -7.75 4.23 -3.55
CA LEU A 27 -6.45 4.74 -3.98
C LEU A 27 -6.19 4.49 -5.47
N ILE A 28 -6.44 3.27 -5.95
CA ILE A 28 -6.29 2.94 -7.37
C ILE A 28 -7.18 3.86 -8.23
N ASN A 29 -8.43 4.07 -7.83
CA ASN A 29 -9.36 4.92 -8.58
C ASN A 29 -8.96 6.40 -8.56
N GLU A 30 -8.44 6.91 -7.44
CA GLU A 30 -7.88 8.27 -7.34
C GLU A 30 -6.68 8.47 -8.27
N HIS A 31 -5.89 7.42 -8.49
CA HIS A 31 -4.74 7.44 -9.40
C HIS A 31 -5.07 7.07 -10.85
N ARG A 32 -6.30 6.67 -11.16
CA ARG A 32 -6.68 6.33 -12.55
C ARG A 32 -6.54 7.55 -13.46
N GLU A 33 -5.98 7.28 -14.63
CA GLU A 33 -5.83 8.24 -15.70
C GLU A 33 -6.32 7.61 -17.01
N LYS A 34 -7.07 8.37 -17.80
CA LYS A 34 -7.42 8.00 -19.17
C LYS A 34 -6.28 8.43 -20.08
N LYS A 35 -5.63 7.48 -20.74
CA LYS A 35 -4.70 7.74 -21.85
C LYS A 35 -5.44 7.52 -23.17
N GLU A 36 -4.91 8.07 -24.26
CA GLU A 36 -5.56 8.04 -25.59
C GLU A 36 -5.96 6.63 -26.05
N THR A 37 -5.18 5.61 -25.68
CA THR A 37 -5.38 4.22 -26.12
C THR A 37 -5.61 3.22 -24.98
N ALA A 38 -5.48 3.64 -23.71
CA ALA A 38 -5.55 2.74 -22.56
C ALA A 38 -5.93 3.43 -21.24
N VAL A 39 -6.38 2.65 -20.27
CA VAL A 39 -6.49 3.09 -18.87
C VAL A 39 -5.16 2.81 -18.18
N GLY A 40 -4.61 3.82 -17.53
CA GLY A 40 -3.39 3.69 -16.73
C GLY A 40 -3.55 4.30 -15.35
N LEU A 41 -2.45 4.31 -14.60
CA LEU A 41 -2.32 5.11 -13.39
C LEU A 41 -1.41 6.31 -13.69
N LYS A 42 -1.78 7.49 -13.17
CA LYS A 42 -0.93 8.67 -13.15
C LYS A 42 0.31 8.40 -12.29
N THR A 43 1.37 9.18 -12.43
CA THR A 43 2.52 9.11 -11.51
C THR A 43 2.03 9.34 -10.07
N HIS A 44 2.35 8.43 -9.17
CA HIS A 44 1.94 8.47 -7.78
C HIS A 44 3.01 7.85 -6.87
N PHE A 45 2.89 8.13 -5.57
CA PHE A 45 3.68 7.42 -4.56
C PHE A 45 3.08 6.02 -4.34
N SER A 46 3.92 5.09 -3.89
CA SER A 46 3.50 3.73 -3.55
C SER A 46 2.21 3.68 -2.73
N ILE A 47 1.18 3.05 -3.29
CA ILE A 47 -0.11 2.81 -2.64
C ILE A 47 0.10 2.03 -1.33
N TYR A 48 0.93 0.99 -1.38
CA TYR A 48 1.28 0.19 -0.20
C TYR A 48 1.89 1.06 0.91
N ARG A 49 2.87 1.91 0.59
CA ARG A 49 3.52 2.77 1.59
C ARG A 49 2.57 3.81 2.15
N ASP A 50 1.64 4.31 1.34
CA ASP A 50 0.65 5.28 1.81
C ASP A 50 -0.27 4.65 2.86
N ILE A 51 -0.80 3.46 2.60
CA ILE A 51 -1.66 2.76 3.56
C ILE A 51 -0.87 2.36 4.82
N LEU A 52 0.34 1.81 4.64
CA LEU A 52 1.18 1.41 5.78
C LEU A 52 1.55 2.63 6.64
N PHE A 53 1.86 3.77 6.03
CA PHE A 53 2.19 4.98 6.78
C PHE A 53 1.01 5.42 7.65
N VAL A 54 -0.22 5.42 7.12
CA VAL A 54 -1.42 5.74 7.91
C VAL A 54 -1.66 4.72 9.02
N ALA A 55 -1.50 3.43 8.74
CA ALA A 55 -1.66 2.38 9.74
C ALA A 55 -0.65 2.55 10.89
N LEU A 56 0.62 2.85 10.57
CA LEU A 56 1.65 3.12 11.57
C LEU A 56 1.41 4.43 12.32
N GLU A 57 0.88 5.47 11.69
CA GLU A 57 0.54 6.71 12.40
C GLU A 57 -0.61 6.48 13.39
N GLN A 58 -1.64 5.74 12.99
CA GLN A 58 -2.84 5.52 13.79
C GLN A 58 -2.65 4.50 14.91
N PHE A 59 -1.96 3.39 14.65
CA PHE A 59 -1.85 2.26 15.59
C PHE A 59 -0.41 2.05 16.11
N ASN A 60 0.56 2.80 15.57
CA ASN A 60 1.95 2.79 16.01
C ASN A 60 2.55 1.38 16.14
N ARG A 61 2.92 0.97 17.35
CA ARG A 61 3.55 -0.32 17.63
C ARG A 61 2.58 -1.50 17.61
N SER A 62 1.28 -1.25 17.57
CA SER A 62 0.25 -2.29 17.52
C SER A 62 0.06 -2.87 16.11
N VAL A 63 0.68 -2.30 15.07
CA VAL A 63 0.65 -2.86 13.72
C VAL A 63 1.61 -4.04 13.62
N ASP A 64 1.06 -5.26 13.50
CA ASP A 64 1.83 -6.40 13.01
C ASP A 64 2.08 -6.24 11.51
N ARG A 65 3.31 -5.84 11.16
CA ARG A 65 3.72 -5.58 9.79
C ARG A 65 3.69 -6.83 8.92
N GLU A 66 4.02 -7.99 9.47
CA GLU A 66 4.03 -9.23 8.67
C GLU A 66 2.59 -9.67 8.35
N GLN A 67 1.69 -9.52 9.32
CA GLN A 67 0.27 -9.76 9.08
C GLN A 67 -0.29 -8.78 8.05
N PHE A 68 0.05 -7.49 8.19
CA PHE A 68 -0.35 -6.45 7.24
C PHE A 68 0.12 -6.77 5.81
N ASP A 69 1.39 -7.13 5.63
CA ASP A 69 1.96 -7.49 4.32
C ASP A 69 1.20 -8.66 3.68
N ARG A 70 0.95 -9.71 4.46
CA ARG A 70 0.18 -10.89 4.00
C ARG A 70 -1.23 -10.51 3.59
N GLN A 71 -1.92 -9.73 4.41
CA GLN A 71 -3.29 -9.31 4.13
C GLN A 71 -3.34 -8.42 2.88
N TYR A 72 -2.43 -7.46 2.74
CA TYR A 72 -2.32 -6.63 1.55
C TYR A 72 -2.14 -7.47 0.28
N TYR A 73 -1.26 -8.47 0.32
CA TYR A 73 -1.10 -9.42 -0.79
C TYR A 73 -2.35 -10.24 -1.09
N GLN A 74 -3.14 -10.60 -0.08
CA GLN A 74 -4.42 -11.28 -0.28
C GLN A 74 -5.42 -10.36 -0.98
N GLU A 75 -5.54 -9.11 -0.56
CA GLU A 75 -6.46 -8.15 -1.17
C GLU A 75 -6.11 -7.81 -2.62
N LEU A 76 -4.82 -7.78 -2.97
CA LEU A 76 -4.40 -7.62 -4.37
C LEU A 76 -4.94 -8.72 -5.29
N LYS A 77 -5.14 -9.95 -4.77
CA LYS A 77 -5.70 -11.08 -5.56
C LYS A 77 -7.18 -10.89 -5.87
N HIS A 78 -7.88 -10.07 -5.08
CA HIS A 78 -9.28 -9.73 -5.30
C HIS A 78 -9.46 -8.57 -6.29
N LEU A 79 -8.36 -7.94 -6.75
CA LEU A 79 -8.44 -6.94 -7.79
C LEU A 79 -8.85 -7.55 -9.13
N PRO A 80 -9.58 -6.80 -9.97
CA PRO A 80 -9.85 -7.25 -11.34
C PRO A 80 -8.53 -7.52 -12.10
N PRO A 81 -8.45 -8.56 -12.95
CA PRO A 81 -7.22 -8.93 -13.66
C PRO A 81 -6.63 -7.82 -14.55
N ARG A 82 -7.44 -6.83 -14.94
CA ARG A 82 -7.02 -5.66 -15.73
C ARG A 82 -6.29 -4.59 -14.91
N ILE A 83 -6.41 -4.63 -13.59
CA ILE A 83 -5.88 -3.59 -12.68
C ILE A 83 -4.51 -3.98 -12.12
N LEU A 84 -4.33 -5.25 -11.77
CA LEU A 84 -3.06 -5.73 -11.21
C LEU A 84 -1.84 -5.39 -12.10
N PRO A 85 -1.90 -5.50 -13.45
CA PRO A 85 -0.79 -5.11 -14.33
C PRO A 85 -0.52 -3.60 -14.40
N LEU A 86 -1.44 -2.75 -13.91
CA LEU A 86 -1.26 -1.30 -13.88
C LEU A 86 -0.46 -0.84 -12.66
N LEU A 87 -0.35 -1.69 -11.63
CA LEU A 87 0.40 -1.39 -10.42
C LEU A 87 1.90 -1.50 -10.68
N SER A 88 2.65 -0.56 -10.13
CA SER A 88 4.11 -0.61 -10.15
C SER A 88 4.63 -1.63 -9.13
N SER A 89 5.90 -2.03 -9.25
CA SER A 89 6.54 -2.87 -8.22
C SER A 89 6.62 -2.18 -6.86
N GLU A 90 6.58 -0.85 -6.81
CA GLU A 90 6.57 -0.07 -5.58
C GLU A 90 5.23 -0.13 -4.85
N ASP A 91 4.13 -0.38 -5.56
CA ASP A 91 2.78 -0.53 -4.98
C ASP A 91 2.57 -1.87 -4.27
N LEU A 92 3.56 -2.76 -4.33
CA LEU A 92 3.53 -4.07 -3.72
C LEU A 92 4.22 -4.05 -2.35
N ALA A 93 3.69 -4.82 -1.40
CA ALA A 93 4.37 -5.08 -0.14
C ALA A 93 5.74 -5.75 -0.38
N PRO A 94 6.75 -5.56 0.48
CA PRO A 94 8.05 -6.21 0.30
C PRO A 94 7.90 -7.74 0.35
N LYS A 95 8.69 -8.46 -0.47
CA LYS A 95 8.70 -9.93 -0.43
C LYS A 95 9.26 -10.41 0.91
N PRO A 96 8.75 -11.51 1.50
CA PRO A 96 9.25 -12.07 2.76
C PRO A 96 10.77 -12.28 2.78
N LEU A 97 11.34 -12.73 1.66
CA LEU A 97 12.79 -12.88 1.51
C LEU A 97 13.54 -11.55 1.68
N ILE A 98 13.05 -10.46 1.07
CA ILE A 98 13.66 -9.13 1.21
C ILE A 98 13.58 -8.66 2.66
N VAL A 99 12.45 -8.90 3.34
CA VAL A 99 12.27 -8.57 4.76
C VAL A 99 13.24 -9.36 5.64
N ALA A 100 13.39 -10.67 5.39
CA ALA A 100 14.31 -11.53 6.12
C ALA A 100 15.77 -11.10 5.91
N CYS A 101 16.19 -10.85 4.66
CA CYS A 101 17.51 -10.33 4.36
C CYS A 101 17.78 -9.01 5.10
N ARG A 102 16.80 -8.09 5.12
CA ARG A 102 16.93 -6.85 5.89
C ARG A 102 17.12 -7.09 7.38
N ARG A 103 16.43 -8.06 7.99
CA ARG A 103 16.62 -8.35 9.42
C ARG A 103 18.01 -8.92 9.72
N ILE A 104 18.53 -9.75 8.84
CA ILE A 104 19.83 -10.44 9.03
C ILE A 104 21.00 -9.50 8.71
N PHE A 105 20.88 -8.69 7.66
CA PHE A 105 21.96 -7.86 7.12
C PHE A 105 21.87 -6.37 7.48
N ILE A 106 20.88 -5.96 8.31
CA ILE A 106 20.87 -4.64 8.96
C ILE A 106 21.29 -4.74 10.44
N PRO A 107 22.50 -5.20 10.80
CA PRO A 107 23.28 -4.48 11.77
C PRO A 107 23.88 -3.29 11.02
N LEU A 108 23.21 -2.14 11.10
CA LEU A 108 23.84 -0.89 10.72
C LEU A 108 24.85 -0.55 11.82
N ASP A 109 26.09 -1.03 11.67
CA ASP A 109 27.25 -0.51 12.39
C ASP A 109 27.55 0.89 11.82
N ILE A 110 26.71 1.85 12.18
CA ILE A 110 26.99 3.27 11.94
C ILE A 110 27.70 3.75 13.20
N ARG A 111 29.03 3.71 13.16
CA ARG A 111 29.89 4.44 14.10
C ARG A 111 29.98 5.91 13.71
#